data_AF-A0A502SYK8-F1
#
_entry.id   AF-A0A502SYK8-F1
#
_cell.length_a   1.000
_cell.length_b   1.000
_cell.length_c   1.000
_cell.angle_alpha   90.00
_cell.angle_beta   90.00
_cell.angle_gamma   90.00
#
_symmetry.space_group_name_H-M   'P 1'
#
loop_
_entity.id
_entity.type
_entity.pdbx_description
1 polymer ?
#
loop_
_entity_poly.entity_id
_entity_poly.type
_entity_poly.pdbx_seq_one_letter_code
_entity_poly.pdbx_strand_id
1 'polypeptide(L)'
;MSKKLLAVVDEAKAGMQGYSRWSHSEKLKAMINPEMRRINEKHGLEYVEWNCCRWLFFSNNWDALPFDASDRRFNVIANPTVRQSSGYYERLYRQIANPEFIAAVRSRLEHLDISAFKPGAIPEMNEAKRKALGAMQSDLDGLIGAFRDEWPGPVAERSDLMNYLHDNNIKIPGDKTVNKLIERAGMTLSGKVGSGLNKYRFVIVRDYSLQQIEADPQGAYAKAVDARGKFKFGG
;
A
#
# COMPACT_ATOMS: atom_id res chain seq x y z
N MET A 1 -12.69 7.36 20.42
CA MET A 1 -12.92 8.56 19.57
C MET A 1 -14.42 8.84 19.45
N SER A 2 -15.19 8.97 20.53
CA SER A 2 -16.65 9.12 20.42
C SER A 2 -17.08 10.50 19.85
N LYS A 3 -18.17 10.51 19.08
CA LYS A 3 -18.89 11.71 18.60
C LYS A 3 -17.98 12.75 17.92
N LYS A 4 -17.21 12.32 16.92
CA LYS A 4 -16.34 13.20 16.11
C LYS A 4 -16.75 13.13 14.64
N LEU A 5 -16.91 14.30 14.02
CA LEU A 5 -17.22 14.44 12.60
C LEU A 5 -15.97 14.57 11.73
N LEU A 6 -14.92 15.20 12.26
CA LEU A 6 -13.65 15.41 11.58
C LEU A 6 -12.49 15.04 12.52
N ALA A 7 -11.53 14.29 12.00
CA ALA A 7 -10.26 13.99 12.63
C ALA A 7 -9.13 14.50 11.73
N VAL A 8 -8.24 15.30 12.32
CA VAL A 8 -7.04 15.80 11.65
C VAL A 8 -5.83 15.10 12.26
N VAL A 9 -4.98 14.55 11.40
CA VAL A 9 -3.72 13.91 11.76
C VAL A 9 -2.61 14.70 11.11
N ASP A 10 -1.87 15.44 11.94
CA ASP A 10 -0.68 16.17 11.52
C ASP A 10 0.53 15.25 11.52
N GLU A 11 1.43 15.48 10.56
CA GLU A 11 2.69 14.72 10.39
C GLU A 11 2.49 13.20 10.31
N ALA A 12 1.50 12.78 9.52
CA ALA A 12 1.29 11.38 9.21
C ALA A 12 2.56 10.80 8.56
N LYS A 13 3.35 10.08 9.35
CA LYS A 13 4.41 9.22 8.86
C LYS A 13 4.13 7.85 9.42
N ALA A 14 3.75 6.92 8.54
CA ALA A 14 3.83 5.51 8.84
C ALA A 14 5.32 5.16 8.98
N GLY A 15 5.89 5.50 10.12
CA GLY A 15 7.25 5.11 10.47
C GLY A 15 7.34 3.60 10.31
N MET A 16 8.26 3.18 9.45
CA MET A 16 8.94 1.88 9.37
C MET A 16 8.91 1.28 7.96
N GLN A 17 10.11 1.10 7.40
CA GLN A 17 10.36 0.18 6.30
C GLN A 17 10.00 -1.26 6.74
N GLY A 18 9.30 -2.00 5.88
CA GLY A 18 9.04 -3.44 6.06
C GLY A 18 7.67 -3.85 6.66
N TYR A 19 7.65 -5.03 7.31
CA TYR A 19 6.50 -5.86 7.75
C TYR A 19 5.38 -5.13 8.50
N SER A 20 5.72 -4.06 9.22
CA SER A 20 4.76 -3.26 9.98
C SER A 20 3.76 -2.55 9.07
N ARG A 21 4.14 -2.10 7.87
CA ARG A 21 3.28 -1.33 6.96
C ARG A 21 1.99 -2.05 6.55
N TRP A 22 2.06 -3.34 6.24
CA TRP A 22 0.86 -4.10 5.88
C TRP A 22 -0.10 -4.21 7.06
N SER A 23 0.42 -4.54 8.24
CA SER A 23 -0.39 -4.58 9.46
C SER A 23 -0.99 -3.21 9.82
N HIS A 24 -0.27 -2.12 9.54
CA HIS A 24 -0.76 -0.76 9.74
C HIS A 24 -1.83 -0.39 8.70
N SER A 25 -1.70 -0.84 7.45
CA SER A 25 -2.72 -0.65 6.41
C SER A 25 -4.02 -1.33 6.80
N GLU A 26 -3.97 -2.58 7.23
CA GLU A 26 -5.17 -3.32 7.66
C GLU A 26 -5.80 -2.72 8.92
N LYS A 27 -4.99 -2.29 9.90
CA LYS A 27 -5.48 -1.56 11.08
C LYS A 27 -6.13 -0.23 10.69
N LEU A 28 -5.53 0.52 9.77
CA LEU A 28 -6.06 1.80 9.29
C LEU A 28 -7.37 1.58 8.52
N LYS A 29 -7.43 0.59 7.63
CA LYS A 29 -8.65 0.18 6.93
C LYS A 29 -9.74 -0.20 7.93
N ALA A 30 -9.41 -0.98 8.96
CA ALA A 30 -10.33 -1.36 10.02
C ALA A 30 -10.77 -0.18 10.90
N MET A 31 -10.03 0.92 10.93
CA MET A 31 -10.40 2.12 11.68
C MET A 31 -11.34 3.04 10.88
N ILE A 32 -11.10 3.16 9.57
CA ILE A 32 -11.83 4.11 8.70
C ILE A 32 -13.12 3.49 8.15
N ASN A 33 -13.12 2.20 7.83
CA ASN A 33 -14.19 1.53 7.08
C ASN A 33 -15.45 1.11 7.86
N PRO A 34 -15.42 0.79 9.18
CA PRO A 34 -16.62 0.30 9.86
C PRO A 34 -17.73 1.34 9.86
N GLU A 35 -18.95 0.90 9.55
CA GLU A 35 -20.17 1.71 9.63
C GLU A 35 -20.53 2.04 11.09
N MET A 36 -20.30 1.06 11.98
CA MET A 36 -20.45 1.18 13.41
C MET A 36 -19.12 0.89 14.10
N ARG A 37 -18.86 1.58 15.20
CA ARG A 37 -17.66 1.36 16.02
C ARG A 37 -18.02 1.12 17.47
N ARG A 38 -17.25 0.23 18.08
CA ARG A 38 -17.34 -0.05 19.51
C ARG A 38 -16.47 0.94 20.26
N ILE A 39 -17.07 1.68 21.19
CA ILE A 39 -16.39 2.63 22.05
C ILE A 39 -16.23 1.97 23.41
N ASN A 40 -14.96 1.76 23.80
CA ASN A 40 -14.59 1.36 25.15
C ASN A 40 -13.93 2.57 25.83
N GLU A 41 -14.74 3.34 26.55
CA GLU A 41 -14.25 4.45 27.36
C GLU A 41 -13.65 3.91 28.65
N LYS A 42 -12.44 4.38 28.99
CA LYS A 42 -11.80 4.01 30.25
C LYS A 42 -12.69 4.54 31.39
N HIS A 43 -13.17 3.63 32.24
CA HIS A 43 -14.13 3.90 33.34
C HIS A 43 -15.59 4.16 32.90
N GLY A 44 -15.96 3.84 31.65
CA GLY A 44 -17.33 3.98 31.15
C GLY A 44 -17.97 2.64 30.76
N LEU A 45 -19.26 2.69 30.43
CA LEU A 45 -19.94 1.56 29.79
C LEU A 45 -19.52 1.46 28.32
N GLU A 46 -19.36 0.24 27.84
CA GLU A 46 -19.11 -0.02 26.42
C GLU A 46 -20.39 0.22 25.62
N TYR A 47 -20.30 0.97 24.52
CA TYR A 47 -21.43 1.20 23.61
C TYR A 47 -20.99 1.20 22.16
N VAL A 48 -21.98 1.05 21.27
CA VAL A 48 -21.79 1.07 19.81
C VAL A 48 -22.34 2.39 19.27
N GLU A 49 -21.61 3.04 18.39
CA GLU A 49 -22.06 4.25 17.70
C GLU A 49 -21.76 4.20 16.20
N TRP A 50 -22.54 4.95 15.42
CA TRP A 50 -22.28 5.16 13.99
C TRP A 50 -20.97 5.93 13.77
N ASN A 51 -20.17 5.46 12.83
CA ASN A 51 -18.92 6.09 12.45
C ASN A 51 -19.16 7.19 11.40
N CYS A 52 -19.44 8.40 11.88
CA CYS A 52 -19.59 9.58 11.03
C CYS A 52 -18.27 10.34 10.82
N CYS A 53 -17.15 9.82 11.32
CA CYS A 53 -15.87 10.54 11.29
C CYS A 53 -15.27 10.59 9.88
N ARG A 54 -14.78 11.76 9.47
CA ARG A 54 -13.98 11.97 8.26
C ARG A 54 -12.56 12.34 8.64
N TRP A 55 -11.60 11.91 7.83
CA TRP A 55 -10.19 11.99 8.17
C TRP A 55 -9.44 12.89 7.20
N LEU A 56 -8.61 13.77 7.74
CA LEU A 56 -7.61 14.55 7.00
C LEU A 56 -6.23 14.18 7.54
N PHE A 57 -5.36 13.75 6.65
CA PHE A 57 -3.99 13.37 6.98
C PHE A 57 -3.03 14.33 6.27
N PHE A 58 -2.16 14.98 7.03
CA PHE A 58 -1.16 15.89 6.50
C PHE A 58 0.23 15.27 6.66
N SER A 59 1.04 15.32 5.61
CA SER A 59 2.42 14.81 5.64
C SER A 59 3.28 15.52 4.61
N ASN A 60 4.58 15.57 4.92
CA ASN A 60 5.62 16.00 3.99
C ASN A 60 6.25 14.82 3.24
N ASN A 61 5.88 13.58 3.55
CA ASN A 61 6.43 12.38 2.91
C ASN A 61 5.38 11.68 2.04
N TRP A 62 5.81 11.15 0.89
CA TRP A 62 4.91 10.44 -0.02
C TRP A 62 4.47 9.07 0.52
N ASP A 63 5.22 8.49 1.46
CA ASP A 63 4.93 7.21 2.14
C ASP A 63 4.13 7.39 3.46
N ALA A 64 3.40 8.50 3.58
CA ALA A 64 2.68 8.91 4.80
C ALA A 64 1.75 7.84 5.40
N LEU A 65 0.96 7.17 4.55
CA LEU A 65 -0.04 6.19 4.96
C LEU A 65 0.08 4.93 4.11
N PRO A 66 0.06 3.73 4.69
CA PRO A 66 0.19 2.51 3.92
C PRO A 66 -1.14 2.17 3.22
N PHE A 67 -1.18 2.26 1.90
CA PHE A 67 -2.29 1.81 1.06
C PHE A 67 -1.79 1.19 -0.24
N ASP A 68 -2.69 0.55 -0.98
CA ASP A 68 -2.40 -0.15 -2.24
C ASP A 68 -3.15 0.50 -3.42
N ALA A 69 -2.81 0.12 -4.65
CA ALA A 69 -3.39 0.72 -5.85
C ALA A 69 -4.91 0.45 -6.00
N SER A 70 -5.41 -0.63 -5.40
CA SER A 70 -6.84 -0.96 -5.37
C SER A 70 -7.58 -0.32 -4.21
N ASP A 71 -6.89 0.45 -3.34
CA ASP A 71 -7.52 1.09 -2.21
C ASP A 71 -8.43 2.24 -2.66
N ARG A 72 -9.71 2.06 -2.34
CA ARG A 72 -10.82 2.95 -2.68
C ARG A 72 -11.17 3.99 -1.59
N ARG A 73 -10.36 4.13 -0.54
CA ARG A 73 -10.68 4.94 0.65
C ARG A 73 -9.92 6.26 0.70
N PHE A 74 -8.75 6.33 0.07
CA PHE A 74 -7.88 7.50 0.12
C PHE A 74 -7.90 8.31 -1.18
N ASN A 75 -8.22 9.60 -1.04
CA ASN A 75 -7.88 10.65 -2.00
C ASN A 75 -6.53 11.26 -1.58
N VAL A 76 -5.62 11.45 -2.54
CA VAL A 76 -4.31 12.07 -2.30
C VAL A 76 -4.26 13.40 -3.02
N ILE A 77 -3.91 14.45 -2.29
CA ILE A 77 -3.78 15.82 -2.81
C ILE A 77 -2.35 16.27 -2.54
N ALA A 78 -1.70 16.81 -3.56
CA ALA A 78 -0.37 17.41 -3.44
C ALA A 78 -0.51 18.92 -3.28
N ASN A 79 0.05 19.47 -2.20
CA ASN A 79 0.17 20.90 -2.03
C ASN A 79 1.31 21.46 -2.89
N PRO A 80 1.28 22.77 -3.24
CA PRO A 80 2.39 23.41 -3.93
C PRO A 80 3.73 23.23 -3.20
N THR A 81 4.79 22.97 -3.97
CA THR A 81 6.16 22.75 -3.43
C THR A 81 6.91 24.05 -3.17
N VAL A 82 6.48 25.15 -3.77
CA VAL A 82 7.08 26.47 -3.60
C VAL A 82 6.35 27.23 -2.51
N ARG A 83 7.11 27.67 -1.50
CA ARG A 83 6.58 28.53 -0.43
C ARG A 83 6.21 29.90 -0.98
N GLN A 84 5.13 30.46 -0.46
CA GLN A 84 4.75 31.84 -0.75
C GLN A 84 5.63 32.82 0.04
N SER A 85 5.50 34.12 -0.24
CA SER A 85 6.20 35.16 0.52
C SER A 85 5.72 35.23 1.98
N SER A 86 6.54 35.79 2.88
CA SER A 86 6.14 36.03 4.27
C SER A 86 4.83 36.81 4.38
N GLY A 87 4.68 37.88 3.59
CA GLY A 87 3.48 38.72 3.56
C GLY A 87 2.20 37.97 3.13
N TYR A 88 2.30 36.89 2.33
CA TYR A 88 1.16 36.02 2.05
C TYR A 88 0.65 35.35 3.33
N TYR A 89 1.56 34.76 4.12
CA TYR A 89 1.20 34.05 5.34
C TYR A 89 0.72 35.00 6.43
N GLU A 90 1.35 36.17 6.60
CA GLU A 90 0.86 37.20 7.53
C GLU A 90 -0.58 37.60 7.25
N ARG A 91 -0.92 37.82 5.96
CA ARG A 91 -2.29 38.11 5.55
C ARG A 91 -3.22 36.94 5.84
N LEU A 92 -2.80 35.71 5.55
CA LEU A 92 -3.60 34.51 5.80
C LEU A 92 -3.93 34.34 7.30
N TYR A 93 -2.92 34.43 8.17
CA TYR A 93 -3.12 34.31 9.62
C TYR A 93 -4.00 35.43 10.18
N ARG A 94 -3.90 36.65 9.64
CA ARG A 94 -4.80 37.75 10.00
C ARG A 94 -6.26 37.44 9.64
N GLN A 95 -6.51 36.82 8.49
CA GLN A 95 -7.87 36.42 8.09
C GLN A 95 -8.40 35.25 8.95
N ILE A 96 -7.56 34.31 9.36
CA ILE A 96 -7.96 33.22 10.28
C ILE A 96 -8.46 33.80 11.61
N ALA A 97 -7.86 34.89 12.08
CA ALA A 97 -8.30 35.60 13.28
C ALA A 97 -9.53 36.52 13.07
N ASN A 98 -10.01 36.69 11.84
CA ASN A 98 -11.13 37.58 11.51
C ASN A 98 -12.48 36.82 11.56
N PRO A 99 -13.39 37.14 12.49
CA PRO A 99 -14.69 36.47 12.61
C PRO A 99 -15.55 36.57 11.35
N GLU A 100 -15.50 37.70 10.62
CA GLU A 100 -16.27 37.89 9.39
C GLU A 100 -15.79 36.93 8.29
N PHE A 101 -14.47 36.73 8.19
CA PHE A 101 -13.90 35.77 7.26
C PHE A 101 -14.33 34.34 7.58
N ILE A 102 -14.29 33.95 8.87
CA ILE A 102 -14.77 32.63 9.30
C ILE A 102 -16.28 32.44 9.01
N ALA A 103 -17.09 33.47 9.23
CA ALA A 103 -18.52 33.44 8.90
C ALA A 103 -18.75 33.30 7.39
N ALA A 104 -17.95 33.98 6.56
CA ALA A 104 -18.01 33.85 5.11
C ALA A 104 -17.63 32.44 4.63
N VAL A 105 -16.59 31.84 5.21
CA VAL A 105 -16.20 30.44 4.92
C VAL A 105 -17.32 29.48 5.29
N ARG A 106 -17.91 29.64 6.49
CA ARG A 106 -19.06 28.83 6.92
C ARG A 106 -20.22 28.95 5.94
N SER A 107 -20.64 30.18 5.62
CA SER A 107 -21.73 30.44 4.67
C SER A 107 -21.45 29.79 3.31
N ARG A 108 -20.22 29.88 2.82
CA ARG A 108 -19.84 29.24 1.56
C ARG A 108 -19.98 27.71 1.60
N LEU A 109 -19.56 27.07 2.70
CA LEU A 109 -19.66 25.62 2.87
C LEU A 109 -21.11 25.15 3.08
N GLU A 110 -21.94 25.93 3.78
CA GLU A 110 -23.36 25.63 3.98
C GLU A 110 -24.17 25.68 2.67
N HIS A 111 -23.79 26.58 1.75
CA HIS A 111 -24.46 26.76 0.45
C HIS A 111 -23.70 26.09 -0.71
N LEU A 112 -22.69 25.28 -0.42
CA LEU A 112 -21.98 24.55 -1.46
C LEU A 112 -22.91 23.47 -2.04
N ASP A 113 -23.21 23.55 -3.34
CA ASP A 113 -23.96 22.51 -4.01
C ASP A 113 -23.14 21.22 -4.08
N ILE A 114 -23.61 20.21 -3.37
CA ILE A 114 -23.02 18.86 -3.31
C ILE A 114 -23.94 17.81 -3.94
N SER A 115 -24.95 18.21 -4.73
CA SER A 115 -25.90 17.30 -5.37
C SER A 115 -25.22 16.25 -6.25
N ALA A 116 -24.10 16.60 -6.89
CA ALA A 116 -23.28 15.71 -7.69
C ALA A 116 -22.22 14.94 -6.88
N PHE A 117 -22.02 15.25 -5.60
CA PHE A 117 -21.03 14.58 -4.76
C PHE A 117 -21.45 13.14 -4.48
N LYS A 118 -20.55 12.20 -4.75
CA LYS A 118 -20.77 10.77 -4.56
C LYS A 118 -19.87 10.27 -3.42
N PRO A 119 -20.36 10.16 -2.18
CA PRO A 119 -19.54 9.77 -1.02
C PRO A 119 -18.86 8.41 -1.16
N GLY A 120 -19.46 7.50 -1.94
CA GLY A 120 -18.92 6.17 -2.23
C GLY A 120 -18.12 6.05 -3.53
N ALA A 121 -17.87 7.16 -4.23
CA ALA A 121 -17.07 7.12 -5.45
C ALA A 121 -15.64 6.67 -5.15
N ILE A 122 -15.08 5.86 -6.05
CA ILE A 122 -13.69 5.43 -5.95
C ILE A 122 -12.81 6.66 -6.25
N PRO A 123 -11.85 6.99 -5.36
CA PRO A 123 -10.86 8.04 -5.60
C PRO A 123 -10.16 7.88 -6.95
N GLU A 124 -10.08 8.98 -7.71
CA GLU A 124 -9.37 8.98 -8.99
C GLU A 124 -7.87 8.69 -8.81
N MET A 125 -7.30 7.95 -9.77
CA MET A 125 -5.86 7.67 -9.80
C MET A 125 -5.10 8.88 -10.36
N ASN A 126 -5.00 9.94 -9.57
CA ASN A 126 -4.30 11.17 -9.92
C ASN A 126 -2.76 11.05 -9.75
N GLU A 127 -2.02 12.07 -10.19
CA GLU A 127 -0.55 12.08 -10.12
C GLU A 127 -0.03 11.96 -8.68
N ALA A 128 -0.65 12.66 -7.73
CA ALA A 128 -0.26 12.61 -6.33
C ALA A 128 -0.42 11.20 -5.74
N LYS A 129 -1.52 10.50 -6.07
CA LYS A 129 -1.76 9.12 -5.66
C LYS A 129 -0.73 8.16 -6.27
N ARG A 130 -0.35 8.35 -7.54
CA ARG A 130 0.73 7.56 -8.17
C ARG A 130 2.08 7.78 -7.49
N LYS A 131 2.44 9.02 -7.17
CA LYS A 131 3.69 9.35 -6.43
C LYS A 131 3.70 8.71 -5.04
N ALA A 132 2.58 8.80 -4.32
CA ALA A 132 2.42 8.17 -3.02
C ALA A 132 2.60 6.65 -3.11
N LEU A 133 1.93 5.99 -4.07
CA LEU A 133 2.08 4.55 -4.31
C LEU A 133 3.51 4.15 -4.68
N GLY A 134 4.18 4.93 -5.52
CA GLY A 134 5.58 4.71 -5.90
C GLY A 134 6.53 4.84 -4.71
N ALA A 135 6.35 5.85 -3.85
CA ALA A 135 7.14 5.98 -2.63
C ALA A 135 6.87 4.88 -1.59
N MET A 136 5.69 4.24 -1.65
CA MET A 136 5.33 3.11 -0.80
C MET A 136 5.85 1.78 -1.33
N GLN A 137 6.19 1.68 -2.62
CA GLN A 137 6.89 0.51 -3.12
C GLN A 137 8.22 0.40 -2.38
N SER A 138 8.37 -0.70 -1.65
CA SER A 138 9.61 -1.00 -0.97
C SER A 138 10.67 -1.38 -1.99
N ASP A 139 11.95 -1.20 -1.64
CA ASP A 139 13.05 -1.74 -2.44
C ASP A 139 12.83 -3.23 -2.75
N LEU A 140 12.20 -3.96 -1.82
CA LEU A 140 11.80 -5.35 -2.01
C LEU A 140 10.75 -5.56 -3.11
N ASP A 141 9.80 -4.64 -3.25
CA ASP A 141 8.79 -4.71 -4.31
C ASP A 141 9.38 -4.43 -5.68
N GLY A 142 10.26 -3.43 -5.74
CA GLY A 142 11.05 -3.14 -6.93
C GLY A 142 11.91 -4.33 -7.32
N LEU A 143 12.59 -4.95 -6.35
CA LEU A 143 13.43 -6.13 -6.59
C LEU A 143 12.63 -7.36 -7.03
N ILE A 144 11.48 -7.66 -6.41
CA ILE A 144 10.64 -8.78 -6.85
C ILE A 144 10.08 -8.53 -8.26
N GLY A 145 9.75 -7.28 -8.59
CA GLY A 145 9.39 -6.87 -9.96
C GLY A 145 10.55 -7.01 -10.95
N ALA A 146 11.74 -6.56 -10.57
CA ALA A 146 12.95 -6.71 -11.38
C ALA A 146 13.29 -8.19 -11.61
N PHE A 147 13.19 -9.03 -10.58
CA PHE A 147 13.34 -10.48 -10.73
C PHE A 147 12.36 -11.04 -11.76
N ARG A 148 11.08 -10.64 -11.69
CA ARG A 148 10.08 -11.07 -12.67
C ARG A 148 10.47 -10.66 -14.09
N ASP A 149 11.01 -9.47 -14.28
CA ASP A 149 11.31 -8.93 -15.61
C ASP A 149 12.63 -9.49 -16.17
N GLU A 150 13.62 -9.72 -15.31
CA GLU A 150 14.96 -10.21 -15.68
C GLU A 150 15.06 -11.74 -15.77
N TRP A 151 14.22 -12.49 -15.06
CA TRP A 151 14.27 -13.95 -15.08
C TRP A 151 14.03 -14.48 -16.50
N PRO A 152 14.90 -15.34 -17.06
CA PRO A 152 14.83 -15.71 -18.48
C PRO A 152 13.83 -16.83 -18.78
N GLY A 153 13.29 -17.48 -17.74
CA GLY A 153 12.41 -18.65 -17.87
C GLY A 153 10.93 -18.39 -17.54
N PRO A 154 10.05 -19.36 -17.83
CA PRO A 154 8.64 -19.28 -17.45
C PRO A 154 8.40 -19.59 -15.96
N VAL A 155 9.32 -20.32 -15.34
CA VAL A 155 9.24 -20.76 -13.95
C VAL A 155 10.61 -20.62 -13.27
N ALA A 156 10.60 -20.26 -12.00
CA ALA A 156 11.77 -20.25 -11.12
C ALA A 156 11.48 -21.12 -9.90
N GLU A 157 12.52 -21.62 -9.22
CA GLU A 157 12.32 -22.12 -7.86
C GLU A 157 12.18 -20.93 -6.90
N ARG A 158 11.45 -21.13 -5.80
CA ARG A 158 11.36 -20.11 -4.75
C ARG A 158 12.75 -19.76 -4.20
N SER A 159 13.66 -20.72 -4.13
CA SER A 159 15.06 -20.49 -3.75
C SER A 159 15.77 -19.52 -4.68
N ASP A 160 15.48 -19.52 -5.99
CA ASP A 160 16.09 -18.58 -6.94
C ASP A 160 15.71 -17.13 -6.63
N LEU A 161 14.42 -16.90 -6.39
CA LEU A 161 13.95 -15.58 -5.95
C LEU A 161 14.60 -15.19 -4.62
N MET A 162 14.68 -16.10 -3.65
CA MET A 162 15.29 -15.80 -2.35
C MET A 162 16.77 -15.47 -2.48
N ASN A 163 17.52 -16.20 -3.31
CA ASN A 163 18.93 -15.92 -3.59
C ASN A 163 19.10 -14.55 -4.24
N TYR A 164 18.31 -14.24 -5.27
CA TYR A 164 18.31 -12.93 -5.91
C TYR A 164 18.07 -11.78 -4.91
N LEU A 165 17.13 -11.96 -3.97
CA LEU A 165 16.88 -10.98 -2.91
C LEU A 165 18.06 -10.86 -1.94
N HIS A 166 18.71 -11.98 -1.59
CA HIS A 166 19.90 -11.99 -0.76
C HIS A 166 21.08 -11.26 -1.42
N ASP A 167 21.31 -11.48 -2.72
CA ASP A 167 22.40 -10.85 -3.47
C ASP A 167 22.23 -9.32 -3.59
N ASN A 168 20.98 -8.85 -3.60
CA ASN A 168 20.65 -7.43 -3.55
C ASN A 168 20.70 -6.83 -2.12
N ASN A 169 21.28 -7.55 -1.15
CA ASN A 169 21.55 -7.12 0.22
C ASN A 169 20.35 -6.51 0.96
N ILE A 170 19.14 -7.01 0.70
CA ILE A 170 17.92 -6.52 1.34
C ILE A 170 17.53 -7.37 2.54
N LYS A 171 16.95 -6.72 3.57
CA LYS A 171 16.34 -7.44 4.68
C LYS A 171 15.04 -8.10 4.23
N ILE A 172 15.06 -9.43 4.11
CA ILE A 172 13.90 -10.23 3.70
C ILE A 172 12.92 -10.41 4.88
N PRO A 173 11.63 -10.07 4.73
CA PRO A 173 10.61 -10.31 5.74
C PRO A 173 10.20 -11.79 5.79
N GLY A 174 9.30 -12.17 6.70
CA GLY A 174 8.81 -13.54 6.80
C GLY A 174 8.07 -14.04 5.55
N ASP A 175 8.04 -15.36 5.38
CA ASP A 175 7.53 -16.06 4.19
C ASP A 175 6.15 -15.61 3.70
N LYS A 176 5.21 -15.36 4.62
CA LYS A 176 3.84 -14.91 4.26
C LYS A 176 3.85 -13.57 3.52
N THR A 177 4.77 -12.67 3.88
CA THR A 177 4.91 -11.37 3.23
C THR A 177 5.49 -11.55 1.84
N VAL A 178 6.58 -12.31 1.72
CA VAL A 178 7.21 -12.58 0.42
C VAL A 178 6.20 -13.18 -0.56
N ASN A 179 5.38 -14.16 -0.13
CA ASN A 179 4.38 -14.78 -1.00
C ASN A 179 3.34 -13.77 -1.53
N LYS A 180 2.88 -12.83 -0.69
CA LYS A 180 1.96 -11.77 -1.13
C LYS A 180 2.62 -10.79 -2.10
N LEU A 181 3.91 -10.52 -1.94
CA LEU A 181 4.63 -9.64 -2.85
C LEU A 181 4.86 -10.29 -4.22
N ILE A 182 5.09 -11.61 -4.26
CA ILE A 182 5.11 -12.40 -5.49
C ILE A 182 3.77 -12.26 -6.24
N GLU A 183 2.65 -12.48 -5.54
CA GLU A 183 1.30 -12.32 -6.11
C GLU A 183 1.06 -10.90 -6.62
N ARG A 184 1.49 -9.88 -5.84
CA ARG A 184 1.35 -8.47 -6.24
C ARG A 184 2.20 -8.09 -7.44
N ALA A 185 3.34 -8.75 -7.64
CA ALA A 185 4.15 -8.62 -8.85
C ALA A 185 3.53 -9.35 -10.05
N GLY A 186 2.36 -9.99 -9.93
CA GLY A 186 1.71 -10.71 -11.02
C GLY A 186 2.27 -12.10 -11.28
N MET A 187 3.10 -12.61 -10.36
CA MET A 187 3.61 -13.98 -10.39
C MET A 187 2.71 -14.90 -9.54
N THR A 188 2.79 -16.21 -9.77
CA THR A 188 2.00 -17.19 -9.00
C THR A 188 2.90 -18.19 -8.29
N LEU A 189 2.66 -18.43 -7.00
CA LEU A 189 3.42 -19.39 -6.20
C LEU A 189 2.72 -20.75 -6.18
N SER A 190 3.45 -21.81 -6.51
CA SER A 190 2.92 -23.18 -6.42
C SER A 190 2.80 -23.67 -4.97
N GLY A 191 2.00 -24.73 -4.79
CA GLY A 191 2.14 -25.61 -3.63
C GLY A 191 3.51 -26.31 -3.61
N LYS A 192 3.80 -27.06 -2.54
CA LYS A 192 4.95 -27.97 -2.54
C LYS A 192 4.64 -29.15 -3.45
N VAL A 193 5.36 -29.28 -4.55
CA VAL A 193 5.24 -30.39 -5.51
C VAL A 193 6.48 -31.28 -5.43
N GLY A 194 6.26 -32.58 -5.44
CA GLY A 194 7.33 -33.57 -5.29
C GLY A 194 7.85 -34.07 -6.63
N SER A 195 9.15 -34.32 -6.71
CA SER A 195 9.75 -35.22 -7.69
C SER A 195 10.74 -36.12 -6.94
N GLY A 196 10.40 -37.40 -6.80
CA GLY A 196 11.16 -38.34 -5.96
C GLY A 196 11.17 -37.94 -4.47
N LEU A 197 12.37 -37.89 -3.87
CA LEU A 197 12.59 -37.52 -2.46
C LEU A 197 12.55 -36.01 -2.20
N ASN A 198 12.65 -35.18 -3.24
CA ASN A 198 12.73 -33.73 -3.11
C ASN A 198 11.36 -33.08 -3.33
N LYS A 199 11.05 -32.07 -2.51
CA LYS A 199 9.85 -31.24 -2.63
C LYS A 199 10.26 -29.82 -3.01
N TYR A 200 9.77 -29.38 -4.16
CA TYR A 200 10.05 -28.06 -4.71
C TYR A 200 8.87 -27.13 -4.52
N ARG A 201 9.16 -25.84 -4.49
CA ARG A 201 8.14 -24.79 -4.55
C ARG A 201 8.54 -23.82 -5.65
N PHE A 202 7.67 -23.64 -6.62
CA PHE A 202 7.96 -22.87 -7.82
C PHE A 202 7.25 -21.51 -7.79
N VAL A 203 7.88 -20.54 -8.43
CA VAL A 203 7.32 -19.24 -8.78
C VAL A 203 7.09 -19.24 -10.28
N ILE A 204 5.83 -19.20 -10.70
CA ILE A 204 5.45 -19.00 -12.09
C ILE A 204 5.67 -17.53 -12.41
N VAL A 205 6.60 -17.28 -13.34
CA VAL A 205 7.00 -15.94 -13.77
C VAL A 205 6.18 -15.50 -14.98
N ARG A 206 6.00 -16.38 -15.97
CA ARG A 206 5.23 -16.13 -17.20
C ARG A 206 4.91 -17.44 -17.93
N ASP A 207 3.87 -17.42 -18.76
CA ASP A 207 3.55 -18.48 -19.75
C ASP A 207 3.60 -19.92 -19.21
N TYR A 208 3.18 -20.11 -17.95
CA TYR A 208 3.13 -21.42 -17.28
C TYR A 208 1.94 -21.48 -16.32
N SER A 209 1.48 -22.68 -15.98
CA SER A 209 0.33 -22.88 -15.10
C SER A 209 0.61 -23.85 -13.95
N LEU A 210 -0.21 -23.75 -12.90
CA LEU A 210 -0.16 -24.69 -11.78
C LEU A 210 -0.45 -26.14 -12.23
N GLN A 211 -1.38 -26.31 -13.17
CA GLN A 211 -1.71 -27.64 -13.73
C GLN A 211 -0.51 -28.26 -14.46
N GLN A 212 0.28 -27.45 -15.18
CA GLN A 212 1.49 -27.93 -15.84
C GLN A 212 2.57 -28.35 -14.82
N ILE A 213 2.72 -27.60 -13.73
CA ILE A 213 3.63 -27.95 -12.63
C ILE A 213 3.19 -29.26 -11.95
N GLU A 214 1.90 -29.45 -11.72
CA GLU A 214 1.36 -30.65 -11.09
C GLU A 214 1.47 -31.89 -11.99
N ALA A 215 1.26 -31.72 -13.30
CA ALA A 215 1.37 -32.80 -14.28
C ALA A 215 2.83 -33.23 -14.56
N ASP A 216 3.76 -32.28 -14.57
CA ASP A 216 5.19 -32.55 -14.81
C ASP A 216 6.10 -31.70 -13.90
N PRO A 217 6.24 -32.07 -12.60
CA PRO A 217 7.10 -31.35 -11.67
C PRO A 217 8.58 -31.39 -12.09
N GLN A 218 9.01 -32.45 -12.79
CA GLN A 218 10.40 -32.65 -13.19
C GLN A 218 10.76 -31.79 -14.40
N GLY A 219 9.83 -31.63 -15.36
CA GLY A 219 9.97 -30.67 -16.45
C GLY A 219 9.93 -29.21 -15.97
N ALA A 220 9.10 -28.89 -14.98
CA ALA A 220 9.13 -27.58 -14.33
C ALA A 220 10.49 -27.30 -13.66
N TYR A 221 11.05 -28.28 -12.96
CA TYR A 221 12.39 -28.20 -12.38
C TYR A 221 13.48 -28.01 -13.44
N ALA A 222 13.46 -28.80 -14.52
CA ALA A 222 14.42 -28.68 -15.61
C ALA A 222 14.39 -27.28 -16.26
N LYS A 223 13.20 -26.70 -16.44
CA LYS A 223 13.04 -25.32 -16.94
C LYS A 223 13.61 -24.27 -15.97
N ALA A 224 13.39 -24.45 -14.66
CA ALA A 224 13.96 -23.56 -13.65
C ALA A 224 15.48 -23.62 -13.63
N VAL A 225 16.07 -24.82 -13.75
CA VAL A 225 17.53 -25.02 -13.82
C VAL A 225 18.15 -24.42 -15.08
N ASP A 226 17.52 -24.61 -16.25
CA ASP A 226 17.97 -24.00 -17.51
C ASP A 226 17.94 -22.46 -17.43
N ALA A 227 16.85 -21.90 -16.88
CA ALA A 227 16.72 -20.47 -16.67
C ALA A 227 17.76 -19.93 -15.67
N ARG A 228 18.00 -20.64 -14.56
CA ARG A 228 19.04 -20.33 -13.58
C ARG A 228 20.43 -20.25 -14.21
N GLY A 229 20.78 -21.19 -15.10
CA GLY A 229 22.07 -21.19 -15.78
C GLY A 229 22.28 -19.99 -16.71
N LYS A 230 21.20 -19.35 -17.17
CA LYS A 230 21.21 -18.14 -18.01
C LYS A 230 21.08 -16.86 -17.21
N PHE A 231 20.68 -16.96 -15.93
CA PHE A 231 20.46 -15.84 -15.06
C PHE A 231 21.75 -15.49 -14.32
N LYS A 232 22.15 -14.22 -14.36
CA LYS A 232 23.30 -13.74 -13.60
C LYS A 232 22.80 -13.24 -12.25
N PHE A 233 23.05 -14.02 -11.21
CA PHE A 233 22.98 -13.52 -9.84
C PHE A 233 24.04 -12.42 -9.68
N GLY A 234 23.66 -11.27 -9.11
CA GLY A 234 24.55 -10.11 -8.97
C GLY A 234 25.84 -10.50 -8.24
N GLY A 235 26.98 -10.05 -8.79
CA GLY A 235 28.28 -10.15 -8.12
C GLY A 235 28.52 -8.99 -7.16
#